data_AF-A0A831X6G3-F1
#
_entry.id   AF-A0A831X6G3-F1
#
_cell.length_a   1.000
_cell.length_b   1.000
_cell.length_c   1.000
_cell.angle_alpha   90.00
_cell.angle_beta   90.00
_cell.angle_gamma   90.00
#
_symmetry.space_group_name_H-M   'P 1'
#
loop_
_entity.id
_entity.type
_entity.pdbx_description
1 polymer ?
#
loop_
_entity_poly.entity_id
_entity_poly.type
_entity_poly.pdbx_seq_one_letter_code
_entity_poly.pdbx_strand_id
1 'polypeptide(L)'
;MNGEQSSINGKEYDLWSQWLEEASPGEYIPFFSNLTGRIEAIRWHEGVIQLDSEIYFVSDQYSTKEGIKVGLTKRQVEQILGEPNRQTETAWGYLTGDFVTFWLYFEEDKVKYMKRLVLTSYF
;
A
#
# COMPACT_ATOMS: atom_id res chain seq x y z
N MET A 1 13.87 4.22 -8.66
CA MET A 1 13.20 2.90 -8.62
C MET A 1 12.75 2.56 -10.04
N ASN A 2 13.11 1.39 -10.58
CA ASN A 2 12.71 0.93 -11.93
C ASN A 2 11.41 0.11 -11.85
N GLY A 3 10.61 0.12 -12.92
CA GLY A 3 9.22 -0.36 -12.96
C GLY A 3 8.93 -1.80 -12.48
N GLU A 4 9.95 -2.65 -12.34
CA GLU A 4 9.84 -4.01 -11.80
C GLU A 4 9.67 -4.08 -10.26
N GLN A 5 9.74 -2.95 -9.56
CA GLN A 5 9.63 -2.83 -8.09
C GLN A 5 8.17 -2.66 -7.62
N SER A 6 7.21 -3.09 -8.44
CA SER A 6 5.78 -2.77 -8.33
C SER A 6 4.91 -3.96 -7.92
N SER A 7 5.48 -5.01 -7.32
CA SER A 7 4.73 -6.21 -6.94
C SER A 7 4.82 -6.54 -5.46
N ILE A 8 3.67 -6.94 -4.89
CA ILE A 8 3.55 -7.58 -3.58
C ILE A 8 3.14 -9.03 -3.80
N ASN A 9 3.86 -9.95 -3.16
CA ASN A 9 3.74 -11.40 -3.37
C ASN A 9 3.77 -11.79 -4.86
N GLY A 10 4.56 -11.07 -5.68
CA GLY A 10 4.69 -11.33 -7.12
C GLY A 10 3.49 -10.91 -7.97
N LYS A 11 2.48 -10.24 -7.38
CA LYS A 11 1.34 -9.66 -8.09
C LYS A 11 1.53 -8.16 -8.25
N GLU A 12 1.47 -7.67 -9.49
CA GLU A 12 1.46 -6.24 -9.83
C GLU A 12 0.27 -5.54 -9.18
N TYR A 13 0.45 -4.31 -8.73
CA TYR A 13 -0.57 -3.56 -7.96
C TYR A 13 -1.91 -3.42 -8.68
N ASP A 14 -1.93 -3.16 -9.98
CA ASP A 14 -3.18 -3.01 -10.74
C ASP A 14 -4.01 -4.32 -10.77
N LEU A 15 -3.35 -5.46 -10.58
CA LEU A 15 -4.01 -6.78 -10.49
C LEU A 15 -4.52 -7.09 -9.08
N TRP A 16 -4.12 -6.35 -8.05
CA TRP A 16 -4.66 -6.51 -6.70
C TRP A 16 -6.10 -6.05 -6.61
N SER A 17 -6.47 -4.94 -7.26
CA SER A 17 -7.85 -4.46 -7.30
C SER A 17 -8.78 -5.49 -7.94
N GLN A 18 -8.38 -6.07 -9.08
CA GLN A 18 -9.15 -7.12 -9.75
C GLN A 18 -9.28 -8.38 -8.87
N TRP A 19 -8.18 -8.81 -8.25
CA TRP A 19 -8.20 -9.97 -7.36
C TRP A 19 -9.10 -9.74 -6.14
N LEU A 20 -9.10 -8.55 -5.54
CA LEU A 20 -9.95 -8.23 -4.40
C LEU A 20 -11.44 -8.18 -4.77
N GLU A 21 -11.76 -7.72 -5.98
CA GLU A 21 -13.14 -7.79 -6.51
C GLU A 21 -13.62 -9.24 -6.65
N GLU A 22 -12.76 -10.16 -7.06
CA GLU A 22 -13.06 -11.59 -7.19
C GLU A 22 -13.05 -12.32 -5.84
N ALA A 23 -12.13 -11.99 -4.94
CA ALA A 23 -11.88 -12.70 -3.68
C ALA A 23 -12.81 -12.28 -2.52
N SER A 24 -13.34 -11.06 -2.57
CA SER A 24 -14.30 -10.55 -1.57
C SER A 24 -15.55 -9.96 -2.21
N PRO A 25 -16.37 -10.80 -2.88
CA PRO A 25 -17.68 -10.37 -3.34
C PRO A 25 -18.62 -10.27 -2.13
N GLY A 26 -18.76 -9.09 -1.51
CA GLY A 26 -19.98 -8.86 -0.73
C GLY A 26 -19.99 -7.95 0.50
N GLU A 27 -18.88 -7.40 0.99
CA GLU A 27 -18.96 -6.45 2.12
C GLU A 27 -18.18 -5.16 1.85
N TYR A 28 -18.93 -4.07 1.78
CA TYR A 28 -18.45 -2.72 1.58
C TYR A 28 -18.89 -1.89 2.77
N ILE A 29 -17.96 -1.17 3.37
CA ILE A 29 -18.30 -0.16 4.37
C ILE A 29 -18.23 1.21 3.69
N PRO A 30 -19.37 1.81 3.30
CA PRO A 30 -19.36 3.12 2.69
C PRO A 30 -18.97 4.18 3.72
N PHE A 31 -18.19 5.16 3.31
CA PHE A 31 -17.85 6.32 4.12
C PHE A 31 -17.79 7.57 3.25
N PHE A 32 -18.09 8.72 3.84
CA PHE A 32 -17.92 9.99 3.14
C PHE A 32 -16.45 10.43 3.21
N SER A 33 -15.80 10.51 2.05
CA SER A 33 -14.43 10.97 1.91
C SER A 33 -14.40 12.50 1.79
N ASN A 34 -13.87 13.17 2.80
CA ASN A 34 -13.66 14.62 2.75
C ASN A 34 -12.62 15.02 1.69
N LEU A 35 -11.75 14.09 1.28
CA LEU A 35 -10.72 14.33 0.28
C LEU A 35 -11.31 14.43 -1.13
N THR A 36 -12.24 13.54 -1.47
CA THR A 36 -12.87 13.48 -2.81
C THR A 36 -14.24 14.14 -2.87
N GLY A 37 -14.86 14.41 -1.71
CA GLY A 37 -16.22 14.94 -1.61
C GLY A 37 -17.29 13.93 -2.04
N ARG A 38 -16.99 12.63 -1.99
CA ARG A 38 -17.86 11.54 -2.47
C ARG A 38 -17.97 10.44 -1.43
N ILE A 39 -18.98 9.58 -1.58
CA ILE A 39 -19.06 8.32 -0.84
C ILE A 39 -18.07 7.36 -1.51
N GLU A 40 -17.09 6.92 -0.75
CA GLU A 40 -16.15 5.85 -1.11
C GLU A 40 -16.50 4.59 -0.31
N ALA A 41 -15.87 3.46 -0.63
CA ALA A 41 -16.09 2.22 0.10
C ALA A 41 -14.77 1.59 0.56
N ILE A 42 -14.77 1.11 1.80
CA ILE A 42 -13.71 0.26 2.32
C ILE A 42 -14.05 -1.18 1.98
N ARG A 43 -13.10 -1.89 1.38
CA ARG A 43 -13.10 -3.36 1.29
C ARG A 43 -12.01 -3.92 2.18
N TRP A 44 -12.29 -5.02 2.88
CA TRP A 44 -11.30 -5.74 3.66
C TRP A 44 -11.29 -7.21 3.26
N HIS A 45 -10.10 -7.75 3.05
CA HIS A 45 -9.92 -9.17 2.80
C HIS A 45 -8.54 -9.62 3.28
N GLU A 46 -8.51 -10.55 4.24
CA GLU A 46 -7.31 -11.23 4.72
C GLU A 46 -6.13 -10.31 5.13
N GLY A 47 -6.41 -9.10 5.63
CA GLY A 47 -5.36 -8.14 6.00
C GLY A 47 -4.90 -7.24 4.86
N VAL A 48 -5.67 -7.18 3.78
CA VAL A 48 -5.63 -6.13 2.76
C VAL A 48 -6.87 -5.25 2.91
N ILE A 49 -6.67 -3.94 2.92
CA ILE A 49 -7.74 -2.95 2.85
C ILE A 49 -7.64 -2.24 1.51
N GLN A 50 -8.74 -2.13 0.78
CA GLN A 50 -8.82 -1.37 -0.46
C GLN A 50 -9.79 -0.19 -0.29
N LEU A 51 -9.33 0.94 -0.78
CA LEU A 51 -10.07 2.16 -1.09
C LEU A 51 -10.02 2.37 -2.61
N ASP A 52 -10.80 3.31 -3.14
CA ASP A 52 -10.94 3.54 -4.58
C ASP A 52 -9.60 3.76 -5.32
N SER A 53 -8.61 4.38 -4.66
CA SER A 53 -7.28 4.68 -5.22
C SER A 53 -6.11 4.22 -4.36
N GLU A 54 -6.37 3.46 -3.31
CA GLU A 54 -5.34 3.06 -2.35
C GLU A 54 -5.53 1.61 -1.91
N ILE A 55 -4.42 0.91 -1.73
CA ILE A 55 -4.41 -0.42 -1.13
C ILE A 55 -3.48 -0.37 0.08
N TYR A 56 -3.96 -0.83 1.22
CA TYR A 56 -3.20 -0.99 2.45
C TYR A 56 -3.02 -2.46 2.77
N PHE A 57 -1.81 -2.83 3.14
CA PHE A 57 -1.46 -4.15 3.67
C PHE A 57 -1.17 -3.98 5.16
N VAL A 58 -1.96 -4.68 5.98
CA VAL A 58 -1.95 -4.55 7.45
C VAL A 58 -1.50 -5.84 8.15
N SER A 59 -1.06 -6.83 7.37
CA SER A 59 -0.62 -8.15 7.80
C SER A 59 0.79 -8.46 7.27
N ASP A 60 1.55 -9.27 8.00
CA ASP A 60 2.90 -9.70 7.64
C ASP A 60 2.95 -10.84 6.60
N GLN A 61 1.77 -11.32 6.18
CA GLN A 61 1.59 -12.30 5.10
C GLN A 61 1.91 -11.74 3.71
N TYR A 62 1.94 -10.42 3.58
CA TYR A 62 2.19 -9.71 2.33
C TYR A 62 3.57 -9.07 2.37
N SER A 63 4.39 -9.35 1.37
CA SER A 63 5.74 -8.83 1.24
C SER A 63 6.00 -8.29 -0.16
N THR A 64 6.75 -7.21 -0.28
CA THR A 64 7.36 -6.85 -1.56
C THR A 64 8.39 -7.89 -1.97
N LYS A 65 8.80 -7.89 -3.23
CA LYS A 65 9.86 -8.77 -3.76
C LYS A 65 11.18 -8.63 -3.00
N GLU A 66 11.48 -7.44 -2.51
CA GLU A 66 12.68 -7.10 -1.72
C GLU A 66 12.57 -7.51 -0.25
N GLY A 67 11.41 -8.01 0.18
CA GLY A 67 11.20 -8.49 1.55
C GLY A 67 10.55 -7.48 2.49
N ILE A 68 10.04 -6.35 1.99
CA ILE A 68 9.37 -5.35 2.83
C ILE A 68 7.98 -5.84 3.20
N LYS A 69 7.71 -5.91 4.51
CA LYS A 69 6.44 -6.35 5.07
C LYS A 69 6.14 -5.67 6.41
N VAL A 70 4.90 -5.80 6.86
CA VAL A 70 4.48 -5.37 8.21
C VAL A 70 5.35 -6.05 9.28
N GLY A 71 5.71 -5.29 10.30
CA GLY A 71 6.53 -5.72 11.44
C GLY A 71 8.03 -5.44 11.32
N LEU A 72 8.55 -5.07 10.14
CA LEU A 72 9.95 -4.68 10.00
C LEU A 72 10.25 -3.37 10.72
N THR A 73 11.43 -3.26 11.32
CA THR A 73 11.91 -2.01 11.94
C THR A 73 12.31 -0.97 10.89
N LYS A 74 12.32 0.32 11.26
CA LYS A 74 12.85 1.39 10.40
C LYS A 74 14.25 1.09 9.87
N ARG A 75 15.13 0.57 10.74
CA ARG A 75 16.49 0.16 10.37
C ARG A 75 16.51 -0.95 9.32
N GLN A 76 15.66 -1.96 9.45
CA GLN A 76 15.57 -3.05 8.45
C GLN A 76 15.03 -2.53 7.12
N VAL A 77 14.05 -1.64 7.14
CA VAL A 77 13.50 -1.01 5.93
C VAL A 77 14.59 -0.21 5.22
N GLU A 78 15.34 0.62 5.94
CA GLU A 78 16.42 1.42 5.38
C GLU A 78 17.54 0.56 4.79
N GLN A 79 17.86 -0.58 5.40
CA GLN A 79 18.82 -1.54 4.84
C GLN A 79 18.35 -2.17 3.52
N ILE A 80 17.05 -2.30 3.31
CA ILE A 80 16.47 -2.94 2.12
C ILE A 80 16.19 -1.92 1.01
N LEU A 81 15.59 -0.78 1.35
CA LEU A 81 15.14 0.23 0.37
C LEU A 81 16.03 1.47 0.28
N GLY A 82 16.92 1.67 1.25
CA GLY A 82 17.65 2.93 1.42
C GLY A 82 16.79 4.05 2.00
N GLU A 83 17.31 5.27 1.89
CA GLU A 83 16.65 6.47 2.38
C GLU A 83 15.33 6.74 1.63
N PRO A 84 14.24 7.10 2.34
CA PRO A 84 12.98 7.44 1.71
C PRO A 84 13.04 8.80 1.00
N ASN A 85 12.27 8.94 -0.08
CA ASN A 85 12.14 10.22 -0.79
C ASN A 85 11.33 11.26 0.00
N ARG A 86 10.43 10.80 0.88
CA ARG A 86 9.66 11.62 1.82
C ARG A 86 9.71 10.97 3.19
N GLN A 87 10.03 11.75 4.23
CA GLN A 87 10.21 11.20 5.57
C GLN A 87 9.55 12.08 6.62
N THR A 88 8.77 11.44 7.47
CA THR A 88 8.29 11.96 8.75
C THR A 88 8.59 10.93 9.83
N GLU A 89 8.28 11.25 11.08
CA GLU A 89 8.45 10.30 12.19
C GLU A 89 7.61 9.03 12.01
N THR A 90 6.40 9.15 11.48
CA THR A 90 5.43 8.05 11.40
C THR A 90 5.17 7.55 9.98
N ALA A 91 5.69 8.21 8.94
CA ALA A 91 5.45 7.81 7.55
C ALA A 91 6.64 8.08 6.65
N TRP A 92 7.04 7.08 5.86
CA TRP A 92 8.09 7.14 4.85
C TRP A 92 7.51 6.85 3.47
N GLY A 93 7.88 7.65 2.48
CA GLY A 93 7.39 7.56 1.10
C GLY A 93 8.51 7.32 0.10
N TYR A 94 8.27 6.40 -0.82
CA TYR A 94 9.20 5.99 -1.87
C TYR A 94 8.62 6.24 -3.27
N LEU A 95 9.45 6.75 -4.17
CA LEU A 95 9.09 7.05 -5.55
C LEU A 95 8.93 5.77 -6.38
N THR A 96 7.94 5.72 -7.26
CA THR A 96 7.96 4.83 -8.42
C THR A 96 7.74 5.67 -9.67
N GLY A 97 8.74 5.70 -10.56
CA GLY A 97 8.83 6.78 -11.55
C GLY A 97 8.97 8.13 -10.85
N ASP A 98 8.11 9.09 -11.22
CA ASP A 98 8.15 10.47 -10.74
C ASP A 98 7.23 10.74 -9.53
N PHE A 99 6.46 9.75 -9.09
CA PHE A 99 5.44 9.92 -8.04
C PHE A 99 5.72 9.06 -6.81
N VAL A 100 5.42 9.59 -5.61
CA VAL A 100 5.53 8.85 -4.35
C VAL A 100 4.30 7.98 -4.18
N THR A 101 4.41 6.74 -4.62
CA THR A 101 3.28 5.80 -4.68
C THR A 101 3.36 4.71 -3.62
N PHE A 102 4.53 4.41 -3.05
CA PHE A 102 4.67 3.48 -1.93
C PHE A 102 4.89 4.24 -0.63
N TRP A 103 4.09 3.93 0.39
CA TRP A 103 4.21 4.51 1.72
C TRP A 103 4.29 3.42 2.77
N LEU A 104 5.18 3.62 3.74
CA LEU A 104 5.30 2.81 4.95
C LEU A 104 4.91 3.67 6.14
N TYR A 105 3.96 3.18 6.93
CA TYR A 105 3.54 3.83 8.17
C TYR A 105 4.10 3.07 9.35
N PHE A 106 4.63 3.79 10.33
CA PHE A 106 5.36 3.24 11.47
C PHE A 106 4.64 3.51 12.78
N GLU A 107 4.65 2.50 13.65
CA GLU A 107 4.23 2.56 15.05
C GLU A 107 5.28 1.82 15.87
N GLU A 108 5.76 2.40 16.99
CA GLU A 108 6.79 1.79 17.85
C GLU A 108 8.02 1.26 17.09
N ASP A 109 8.56 2.07 16.16
CA ASP A 109 9.70 1.74 15.28
C ASP A 109 9.44 0.65 14.23
N LYS A 110 8.24 0.07 14.16
CA LYS A 110 7.91 -1.01 13.21
C LYS A 110 6.92 -0.56 12.17
N VAL A 111 7.04 -1.12 10.96
CA VAL A 111 6.04 -0.97 9.89
C VAL A 111 4.72 -1.52 10.40
N LYS A 112 3.76 -0.63 10.56
CA LYS A 112 2.38 -0.95 10.92
C LYS A 112 1.53 -1.22 9.68
N TYR A 113 1.70 -0.38 8.66
CA TYR A 113 0.96 -0.47 7.41
C TYR A 113 1.89 -0.22 6.23
N MET A 114 1.67 -0.96 5.15
CA MET A 114 2.18 -0.59 3.84
C MET A 114 1.03 -0.08 3.00
N LYS A 115 1.21 1.04 2.31
CA LYS A 115 0.22 1.60 1.40
C LYS A 115 0.80 1.74 0.01
N ARG A 116 -0.02 1.40 -0.99
CA ARG A 116 0.23 1.73 -2.38
C ARG A 116 -0.88 2.60 -2.94
N LEU A 117 -0.52 3.65 -3.67
CA LEU A 117 -1.43 4.37 -4.55
C LEU A 117 -1.67 3.55 -5.82
N VAL A 118 -2.92 3.31 -6.15
CA VAL A 118 -3.33 2.74 -7.44
C VAL A 118 -3.57 3.91 -8.38
N LEU A 119 -2.67 4.08 -9.35
CA LEU A 119 -2.84 5.09 -10.38
C LEU A 119 -3.83 4.56 -11.42
N THR A 120 -5.12 4.70 -11.15
CA THR A 120 -6.12 4.48 -12.19
C THR A 120 -5.90 5.52 -13.28
N SER A 121 -5.50 5.05 -14.46
CA SER A 121 -5.53 5.86 -15.66
C SER A 121 -7.00 6.07 -16.01
N TYR A 122 -7.53 7.26 -15.73
CA TYR A 122 -8.82 7.67 -16.28
C TYR A 122 -8.61 7.86 -17.80
N PHE A 123 -8.98 6.86 -18.59
CA PHE A 123 -9.16 6.97 -20.03
C PHE A 123 -10.64 6.78 -20.35
#